data_AF-A0A7V0P1H0-F1
#
_entry.id   AF-A0A7V0P1H0-F1
#
_cell.length_a   1.000
_cell.length_b   1.000
_cell.length_c   1.000
_cell.angle_alpha   90.00
_cell.angle_beta   90.00
_cell.angle_gamma   90.00
#
_symmetry.space_group_name_H-M   'P 1'
#
loop_
_entity.id
_entity.type
_entity.pdbx_description
1 polymer ?
#
loop_
_entity_poly.entity_id
_entity_poly.type
_entity_poly.pdbx_seq_one_letter_code
_entity_poly.pdbx_strand_id
1 'polypeptide(L)'
;PVYVTTNFSLTYFMLSSEIDASGEPGYIVIVDAEGMSVLTAWSAGKFGGEQVGKFIKECGIADKIAHRRVIIPGYVAVIKGDMEDSLPGWEVIVGPQEASDLPAFVKEVWLEMKI
;
A
#
# COMPACT_ATOMS: atom_id res chain seq x y z
N PRO A 1 3.25 -9.83 1.75
CA PRO A 1 3.31 -8.41 1.36
C PRO A 1 2.48 -7.52 2.29
N VAL A 2 2.73 -6.20 2.28
CA VAL A 2 1.90 -5.19 2.96
C VAL A 2 1.47 -4.18 1.90
N TYR A 3 0.16 -4.00 1.74
CA TYR A 3 -0.44 -3.10 0.75
C TYR A 3 -1.12 -1.93 1.45
N VAL A 4 -0.96 -0.71 0.93
CA VAL A 4 -1.64 0.48 1.44
C VAL A 4 -2.82 0.84 0.55
N THR A 5 -3.95 1.17 1.16
CA THR A 5 -5.13 1.70 0.46
C THR A 5 -5.93 2.64 1.37
N THR A 6 -7.03 3.18 0.87
CA THR A 6 -7.97 4.01 1.65
C THR A 6 -9.14 3.20 2.21
N ASN A 7 -9.88 3.78 3.15
CA ASN A 7 -11.13 3.21 3.68
C ASN A 7 -12.36 3.35 2.76
N PHE A 8 -12.18 3.72 1.49
CA PHE A 8 -13.30 3.66 0.54
C PHE A 8 -13.61 2.21 0.16
N SER A 9 -14.81 1.75 0.48
CA SER A 9 -15.19 0.34 0.37
C SER A 9 -14.89 -0.28 -0.99
N LEU A 10 -15.19 0.43 -2.09
CA LEU A 10 -14.94 -0.09 -3.44
C LEU A 10 -13.44 -0.26 -3.72
N THR A 11 -12.61 0.71 -3.32
CA THR A 11 -11.15 0.60 -3.45
C THR A 11 -10.60 -0.56 -2.64
N TYR A 12 -11.07 -0.74 -1.40
CA TYR A 12 -10.68 -1.89 -0.57
C TYR A 12 -11.04 -3.22 -1.23
N PHE A 13 -12.29 -3.38 -1.68
CA PHE A 13 -12.75 -4.65 -2.25
C PHE A 13 -12.06 -4.99 -3.58
N MET A 14 -11.79 -4.00 -4.43
CA MET A 14 -10.99 -4.21 -5.65
C MET A 14 -9.59 -4.72 -5.30
N LEU A 15 -8.90 -4.08 -4.36
CA LEU A 15 -7.56 -4.52 -3.94
C LEU A 15 -7.59 -5.92 -3.30
N SER A 16 -8.53 -6.16 -2.38
CA SER A 16 -8.71 -7.43 -1.69
C SER A 16 -8.92 -8.58 -2.68
N SER A 17 -9.80 -8.40 -3.67
CA SER A 17 -10.08 -9.41 -4.69
C SER A 17 -8.84 -9.78 -5.49
N GLU A 18 -8.01 -8.79 -5.83
CA GLU A 18 -6.81 -9.02 -6.65
C GLU A 18 -5.65 -9.60 -5.83
N ILE A 19 -5.58 -9.31 -4.53
CA ILE A 19 -4.66 -10.00 -3.61
C ILE A 19 -5.02 -11.49 -3.56
N ASP A 20 -6.29 -11.82 -3.42
CA ASP A 20 -6.76 -13.22 -3.44
C ASP A 20 -6.43 -13.90 -4.78
N ALA A 21 -6.68 -13.20 -5.90
CA ALA A 21 -6.36 -13.69 -7.25
C ALA A 21 -4.85 -13.89 -7.50
N SER A 22 -3.99 -13.12 -6.81
CA SER A 22 -2.53 -13.27 -6.92
C SER A 22 -2.01 -14.60 -6.35
N GLY A 23 -2.76 -15.23 -5.44
CA GLY A 23 -2.37 -16.45 -4.74
C GLY A 23 -1.32 -16.24 -3.63
N GLU A 24 -0.93 -15.00 -3.34
CA GLU A 24 0.02 -14.64 -2.29
C GLU A 24 -0.69 -13.81 -1.22
N PRO A 25 -0.90 -14.36 -0.01
CA PRO A 25 -1.59 -13.65 1.06
C PRO A 25 -0.79 -12.43 1.53
N GLY A 26 -1.48 -11.35 1.89
CA GLY A 26 -0.84 -10.14 2.38
C GLY A 26 -1.70 -9.35 3.36
N TYR A 27 -1.07 -8.39 4.02
CA TYR A 27 -1.74 -7.44 4.90
C TYR A 27 -2.21 -6.22 4.10
N ILE A 28 -3.38 -5.69 4.45
CA ILE A 28 -3.89 -4.44 3.90
C ILE A 28 -3.90 -3.41 5.03
N VAL A 29 -3.15 -2.33 4.84
CA VAL A 29 -3.12 -1.13 5.69
C VAL A 29 -4.14 -0.16 5.11
N ILE A 30 -5.28 -0.03 5.80
CA ILE A 30 -6.40 0.81 5.39
C ILE A 30 -6.28 2.15 6.11
N VAL A 31 -5.92 3.20 5.37
CA VAL A 31 -5.80 4.56 5.91
C VAL A 31 -7.17 5.23 5.86
N ASP A 32 -7.58 5.86 6.95
CA ASP A 32 -8.80 6.66 6.97
C ASP A 32 -8.65 7.89 6.09
N ALA A 33 -9.45 7.94 5.02
CA ALA A 33 -9.49 9.02 4.05
C ALA A 33 -10.92 9.54 3.89
N GLU A 34 -11.73 9.48 4.95
CA GLU A 34 -13.13 9.95 4.96
C GLU A 34 -13.99 9.26 3.87
N GLY A 35 -13.67 8.00 3.55
CA GLY A 35 -14.38 7.24 2.52
C GLY A 35 -14.07 7.66 1.09
N MET A 36 -13.01 8.42 0.84
CA MET A 36 -12.56 8.82 -0.50
C MET A 36 -11.65 7.76 -1.14
N SER A 37 -11.73 7.62 -2.47
CA SER A 37 -10.79 6.81 -3.24
C SER A 37 -9.37 7.40 -3.18
N VAL A 38 -8.35 6.61 -3.53
CA VAL A 38 -6.92 6.98 -3.44
C VAL A 38 -6.63 8.35 -4.05
N LEU A 39 -6.98 8.57 -5.33
CA LEU A 39 -6.67 9.81 -6.04
C LEU A 39 -7.47 11.01 -5.51
N THR A 40 -8.73 10.80 -5.13
CA THR A 40 -9.57 11.86 -4.55
C THR A 40 -9.01 12.28 -3.18
N ALA A 41 -8.65 11.31 -2.34
CA ALA A 41 -8.08 11.56 -1.03
C ALA A 41 -6.72 12.27 -1.12
N TRP A 42 -5.86 11.83 -2.04
CA TRP A 42 -4.58 12.48 -2.30
C TRP A 42 -4.76 13.94 -2.74
N SER A 43 -5.66 14.18 -3.71
CA SER A 43 -5.97 15.54 -4.20
C SER A 43 -6.57 16.43 -3.11
N ALA A 44 -7.30 15.85 -2.15
CA ALA A 44 -7.88 16.55 -1.01
C ALA A 44 -6.93 16.73 0.18
N GLY A 45 -5.67 16.25 0.10
CA GLY A 45 -4.71 16.30 1.21
C GLY A 45 -5.04 15.35 2.38
N LYS A 46 -5.89 14.35 2.14
CA LYS A 46 -6.30 13.32 3.11
C LYS A 46 -5.56 12.00 2.93
N PHE A 47 -4.68 11.91 1.95
CA PHE A 47 -3.82 10.76 1.74
C PHE A 47 -2.45 11.21 1.22
N GLY A 48 -1.42 11.12 2.05
CA GLY A 48 -0.06 11.57 1.73
C GLY A 48 1.00 10.78 2.51
N GLY A 49 2.27 10.97 2.15
CA GLY A 49 3.32 10.09 2.65
C GLY A 49 3.56 10.19 4.15
N GLU A 50 3.49 11.39 4.73
CA GLU A 50 3.58 11.57 6.18
C GLU A 50 2.43 10.86 6.92
N GLN A 51 1.20 11.03 6.44
CA GLN A 51 -0.01 10.43 7.03
C GLN A 51 0.05 8.89 6.99
N VAL A 52 0.38 8.33 5.83
CA VAL A 52 0.51 6.87 5.66
C VAL A 52 1.66 6.34 6.52
N GLY A 53 2.81 7.00 6.51
CA GLY A 53 3.98 6.61 7.29
C GLY A 53 3.72 6.61 8.80
N LYS A 54 3.04 7.65 9.30
CA LYS A 54 2.59 7.71 10.70
C LYS A 54 1.66 6.53 11.04
N PHE A 55 0.66 6.27 10.19
CA PHE A 55 -0.28 5.18 10.43
C PHE A 55 0.39 3.80 10.45
N ILE A 56 1.38 3.55 9.58
CA ILE A 56 2.17 2.30 9.57
C ILE A 56 2.90 2.08 10.90
N LYS A 57 3.42 3.14 11.54
CA LYS A 57 4.05 3.04 12.87
C LYS A 57 3.04 2.71 13.97
N GLU A 58 1.84 3.27 13.88
CA GLU A 58 0.81 3.18 14.92
C GLU A 58 -0.03 1.91 14.83
N CYS A 59 -0.22 1.34 13.63
CA CYS A 59 -1.13 0.20 13.41
C CYS A 59 -0.55 -1.17 13.84
N GLY A 60 0.70 -1.21 14.31
CA GLY A 60 1.35 -2.43 14.82
C GLY A 60 1.72 -3.45 13.74
N ILE A 61 1.72 -3.08 12.45
CA ILE A 61 2.08 -4.00 11.37
C ILE A 61 3.54 -4.45 11.46
N ALA A 62 4.43 -3.61 11.99
CA ALA A 62 5.86 -3.87 12.14
C ALA A 62 6.17 -5.12 12.98
N ASP A 63 5.28 -5.47 13.92
CA ASP A 63 5.42 -6.63 14.81
C ASP A 63 4.84 -7.92 14.19
N LYS A 64 4.08 -7.79 13.09
CA LYS A 64 3.43 -8.92 12.40
C LYS A 64 4.21 -9.42 11.18
N ILE A 65 5.24 -8.68 10.75
CA ILE A 65 6.00 -8.98 9.54
C ILE A 65 7.51 -9.02 9.84
N ALA A 66 8.22 -9.93 9.18
CA ALA A 66 9.67 -10.06 9.30
C ALA A 66 10.47 -9.08 8.41
N HIS A 67 9.81 -8.40 7.47
CA HIS A 67 10.42 -7.44 6.55
C HIS A 67 10.01 -6.00 6.88
N ARG A 68 10.62 -5.02 6.22
CA ARG A 68 10.25 -3.60 6.29
C ARG A 68 10.00 -3.09 4.88
N ARG A 69 8.94 -3.60 4.27
CA ARG A 69 8.56 -3.29 2.88
C ARG A 69 7.07 -3.02 2.82
N VAL A 70 6.68 -2.01 2.07
CA VAL A 70 5.27 -1.63 1.89
C VAL A 70 5.01 -1.25 0.44
N ILE A 71 3.86 -1.67 -0.08
CA ILE A 71 3.43 -1.41 -1.46
C ILE A 71 2.37 -0.31 -1.43
N ILE A 72 2.61 0.76 -2.19
CA ILE A 72 1.71 1.90 -2.34
C ILE A 72 1.01 1.89 -3.70
N PRO A 73 -0.18 2.51 -3.86
CA PRO A 73 -0.85 2.57 -5.15
C PRO A 73 -0.03 3.36 -6.19
N GLY A 74 0.03 2.87 -7.43
CA GLY A 74 0.87 3.45 -8.47
C GLY A 74 0.53 4.90 -8.83
N TYR A 75 -0.75 5.27 -8.78
CA TYR A 75 -1.21 6.63 -9.07
C TYR A 75 -0.70 7.70 -8.10
N VAL A 76 -0.22 7.31 -6.93
CA VAL A 76 0.31 8.22 -5.89
C VAL A 76 1.79 7.94 -5.62
N ALA A 77 2.53 7.43 -6.61
CA ALA A 77 3.98 7.18 -6.51
C ALA A 77 4.79 8.37 -5.96
N VAL A 78 4.30 9.59 -6.19
CA VAL A 78 4.89 10.84 -5.68
C VAL A 78 5.03 10.87 -4.15
N ILE A 79 4.18 10.16 -3.39
CA ILE A 79 4.24 10.16 -1.91
C ILE A 79 5.38 9.30 -1.37
N LYS A 80 6.08 8.55 -2.22
CA LYS A 80 7.12 7.60 -1.83
C LYS A 80 8.21 8.26 -0.98
N GLY A 81 8.73 9.41 -1.41
CA GLY A 81 9.83 10.11 -0.71
C GLY A 81 9.43 10.46 0.73
N ASP A 82 8.30 11.15 0.88
CA ASP A 82 7.74 11.52 2.19
C ASP A 82 7.46 10.29 3.07
N MET A 83 7.07 9.16 2.48
CA MET A 83 6.90 7.91 3.22
C MET A 83 8.23 7.31 3.70
N GLU A 84 9.26 7.29 2.86
CA GLU A 84 10.59 6.78 3.21
C GLU A 84 11.24 7.65 4.31
N ASP A 85 11.07 8.97 4.23
CA ASP A 85 11.49 9.90 5.28
C ASP A 85 10.73 9.66 6.59
N SER A 86 9.42 9.41 6.50
CA SER A 86 8.58 9.08 7.65
C SER A 86 8.89 7.69 8.20
N LEU A 87 9.33 6.73 7.39
CA LEU A 87 9.60 5.35 7.78
C LEU A 87 11.06 4.94 7.55
N PRO A 88 12.01 5.47 8.34
CA PRO A 88 13.42 5.09 8.20
C PRO A 88 13.60 3.57 8.26
N GLY A 89 14.30 3.03 7.27
CA GLY A 89 14.55 1.59 7.16
C GLY A 89 13.40 0.77 6.55
N TRP A 90 12.32 1.41 6.11
CA TRP A 90 11.32 0.77 5.26
C TRP A 90 11.61 1.06 3.78
N GLU A 91 11.41 0.04 2.95
CA GLU A 91 11.39 0.16 1.51
C GLU A 91 9.97 0.39 1.03
N VAL A 92 9.74 1.51 0.34
CA VAL A 92 8.45 1.84 -0.24
C VAL A 92 8.46 1.46 -1.72
N ILE A 93 7.62 0.49 -2.07
CA ILE A 93 7.50 -0.08 -3.41
C ILE A 93 6.26 0.53 -4.07
N VAL A 94 6.43 1.04 -5.28
CA VAL A 94 5.31 1.54 -6.08
C VAL A 94 4.65 0.35 -6.75
N GLY A 95 3.39 0.08 -6.40
CA GLY A 95 2.56 -0.93 -7.04
C GLY A 95 2.00 -0.47 -8.39
N PRO A 96 1.15 -1.29 -9.03
CA PRO A 96 0.49 -0.91 -10.27
C PRO A 96 -0.48 0.26 -10.08
N GLN A 97 -0.82 0.90 -11.19
CA GLN A 97 -1.87 1.94 -11.21
C GLN A 97 -3.26 1.31 -11.06
N GLU A 98 -3.50 0.20 -11.75
CA GLU A 98 -4.76 -0.54 -11.69
C GLU A 98 -4.63 -1.79 -10.83
N ALA A 99 -5.67 -2.10 -10.05
CA ALA A 99 -5.67 -3.27 -9.17
C ALA A 99 -5.58 -4.59 -9.96
N SER A 100 -6.15 -4.65 -11.16
CA SER A 100 -6.14 -5.83 -12.03
C SER A 100 -4.75 -6.31 -12.44
N ASP A 101 -3.74 -5.42 -12.37
CA ASP A 101 -2.37 -5.74 -12.71
C ASP A 101 -1.59 -6.28 -11.49
N LEU A 102 -2.20 -6.29 -10.30
CA LEU A 102 -1.57 -6.74 -9.07
C LEU A 102 -1.10 -8.21 -9.12
N PRO A 103 -1.87 -9.18 -9.67
CA PRO A 103 -1.42 -10.57 -9.72
C PRO A 103 -0.11 -10.76 -10.49
N ALA A 104 0.09 -10.01 -11.59
CA ALA A 104 1.33 -10.03 -12.35
C ALA A 104 2.47 -9.35 -11.57
N PHE A 105 2.22 -8.15 -11.03
CA PHE A 105 3.18 -7.41 -10.21
C PHE A 105 3.70 -8.23 -9.02
N VAL A 106 2.83 -8.96 -8.32
CA VAL A 106 3.25 -9.78 -7.18
C VAL A 106 4.18 -10.91 -7.60
N LYS A 107 3.91 -11.55 -8.75
CA LYS A 107 4.75 -12.63 -9.26
C LYS A 107 6.12 -12.14 -9.71
N GLU A 108 6.14 -11.04 -10.45
CA GLU A 108 7.36 -10.53 -11.10
C GLU A 108 8.23 -9.70 -10.14
N VAL A 109 7.62 -8.90 -9.28
CA VAL A 109 8.36 -7.97 -8.41
C VAL A 109 8.49 -8.54 -7.01
N TRP A 110 7.37 -8.90 -6.38
CA TRP A 110 7.39 -9.27 -4.97
C TRP A 110 8.04 -10.63 -4.70
N LEU A 111 7.70 -11.66 -5.49
CA LEU A 111 8.25 -13.00 -5.27
C LEU A 111 9.72 -13.10 -5.65
N GLU A 112 10.19 -12.37 -6.67
CA GLU A 112 11.63 -12.30 -6.98
C GLU A 112 12.42 -11.67 -5.83
N MET A 113 11.85 -10.68 -5.13
CA MET A 113 12.47 -10.05 -3.95
C MET A 113 12.48 -10.91 -2.68
N LYS A 114 11.81 -12.08 -2.67
CA LYS A 114 11.88 -13.05 -1.56
C LYS A 114 13.11 -13.97 -1.65
N ILE A 115 13.74 -14.06 -2.82
CA ILE A 115 14.85 -14.98 -3.11
C ILE A 115 16.17 -14.39 -2.61
#